data_AF-A0A8B8DGB1-F1
#
_entry.id   AF-A0A8B8DGB1-F1
#
_cell.length_a   1.000
_cell.length_b   1.000
_cell.length_c   1.000
_cell.angle_alpha   90.00
_cell.angle_beta   90.00
_cell.angle_gamma   90.00
#
_symmetry.space_group_name_H-M   'P 1'
#
loop_
_entity.id
_entity.type
_entity.pdbx_description
1 polymer ?
#
loop_
_entity_poly.entity_id
_entity_poly.type
_entity_poly.pdbx_seq_one_letter_code
_entity_poly.pdbx_strand_id
1 'polypeptide(L)'
;MYAVVLLVCCSWVALFCPSVQAYENLALHKTAWQSSTFRSYTGAERAVDGRYTNVSVWGGQCARSAGEQTAEWRVDLRGVKYIHHVFIQYATDSEVWDENNFYTRYFLGFSVYISNTTNKEDGVVCFRDTNYTRATIPNPVNIACPYHGRYVIYYNNRTHPPYPEGYSDNAWNLLCEVEVYGCDAYTYGVDCKRYECGNNTYGVECKELCGNCSNGEPCHHVDGTCPHGCDAGMYGVTCKESCGNCSNGDTCNDVDGSCPYACDVGVYGKTCDEACQSGRYGISCTKACGQNCRGCNRFNGVCEFGCHPGWTGTFCEKRSNYVFRYVM
;
A
#
# COMPACT_ATOMS: atom_id res chain seq x y z
N MET A 1 -48.36 18.79 -61.13
CA MET A 1 -48.13 17.65 -60.24
C MET A 1 -46.76 17.83 -59.61
N TYR A 2 -46.70 18.30 -58.36
CA TYR A 2 -45.46 18.38 -57.60
C TYR A 2 -45.24 17.03 -56.90
N ALA A 3 -44.13 16.37 -57.20
CA ALA A 3 -43.72 15.16 -56.50
C ALA A 3 -43.09 15.57 -55.16
N VAL A 4 -43.78 15.28 -54.06
CA VAL A 4 -43.23 15.42 -52.70
C VAL A 4 -42.49 14.13 -52.38
N VAL A 5 -41.18 14.22 -52.33
CA VAL A 5 -40.28 13.14 -51.88
C VAL A 5 -40.36 13.07 -50.35
N LEU A 6 -40.93 11.99 -49.82
CA LEU A 6 -40.88 11.66 -48.39
C LEU A 6 -39.63 10.82 -48.14
N LEU A 7 -38.55 11.49 -47.72
CA LEU A 7 -37.37 10.84 -47.15
C LEU A 7 -37.67 10.43 -45.71
N VAL A 8 -37.79 9.12 -45.47
CA VAL A 8 -37.88 8.56 -44.12
C VAL A 8 -36.46 8.48 -43.54
N CYS A 9 -36.12 9.44 -42.68
CA CYS A 9 -34.92 9.34 -41.84
C CYS A 9 -35.17 8.31 -40.73
N CYS A 10 -34.62 7.10 -40.87
CA CYS A 10 -34.45 6.17 -39.75
C CYS A 10 -33.39 6.72 -38.80
N SER A 11 -33.81 7.52 -37.81
CA SER A 11 -32.95 7.89 -36.69
C SER A 11 -32.72 6.65 -35.82
N TRP A 12 -31.55 6.04 -35.99
CA TRP A 12 -31.00 5.06 -35.04
C TRP A 12 -30.66 5.81 -33.75
N VAL A 13 -31.63 5.93 -32.84
CA VAL A 13 -31.31 6.29 -31.46
C VAL A 13 -30.75 5.02 -30.83
N ALA A 14 -29.43 4.84 -30.92
CA ALA A 14 -28.72 3.90 -30.07
C ALA A 14 -28.97 4.35 -28.63
N LEU A 15 -29.84 3.63 -27.93
CA LEU A 15 -29.94 3.69 -26.47
C LEU A 15 -28.57 3.28 -25.93
N PHE A 16 -27.67 4.25 -25.77
CA PHE A 16 -26.53 4.12 -24.87
C PHE A 16 -27.14 3.94 -23.49
N CYS A 17 -27.30 2.68 -23.09
CA CYS A 17 -27.51 2.35 -21.69
C CYS A 17 -26.17 2.64 -21.01
N PRO A 18 -26.02 3.73 -20.23
CA PRO A 18 -24.80 3.89 -19.46
C PRO A 18 -24.75 2.66 -18.54
N SER A 19 -23.71 1.85 -18.70
CA SER A 19 -23.43 0.75 -17.78
C SER A 19 -23.36 1.35 -16.38
N VAL A 20 -24.38 1.15 -15.57
CA VAL A 20 -24.31 1.43 -14.13
C VAL A 20 -23.27 0.45 -13.61
N GLN A 21 -22.06 0.93 -13.30
CA GLN A 21 -21.02 0.10 -12.69
C GLN A 21 -21.46 -0.22 -11.26
N ALA A 22 -22.13 -1.35 -11.07
CA ALA A 22 -22.40 -1.90 -9.75
C ALA A 22 -21.12 -2.53 -9.19
N TYR A 23 -21.08 -2.76 -7.87
CA TYR A 23 -20.03 -3.56 -7.25
C TYR A 23 -19.94 -4.94 -7.92
N GLU A 24 -18.72 -5.36 -8.27
CA GLU A 24 -18.47 -6.68 -8.85
C GLU A 24 -17.95 -7.64 -7.77
N ASN A 25 -18.22 -8.94 -7.92
CA ASN A 25 -17.58 -9.96 -7.09
C ASN A 25 -16.10 -10.12 -7.51
N LEU A 26 -15.23 -9.39 -6.82
CA LEU A 26 -13.79 -9.35 -7.03
C LEU A 26 -13.09 -10.68 -6.70
N ALA A 27 -13.71 -11.54 -5.90
CA ALA A 27 -13.15 -12.82 -5.48
C ALA A 27 -13.43 -13.96 -6.48
N LEU A 28 -14.42 -13.81 -7.37
CA LEU A 28 -14.83 -14.87 -8.30
C LEU A 28 -13.64 -15.38 -9.14
N HIS A 29 -13.42 -16.69 -9.06
CA HIS A 29 -12.32 -17.42 -9.71
C HIS A 29 -10.91 -16.89 -9.40
N LYS A 30 -10.75 -16.18 -8.28
CA LYS A 30 -9.44 -15.75 -7.81
C LYS A 30 -8.72 -16.87 -7.08
N THR A 31 -7.42 -16.67 -6.89
CA THR A 31 -6.57 -17.62 -6.18
C THR A 31 -6.86 -17.51 -4.69
N ALA A 32 -7.36 -18.59 -4.10
CA ALA A 32 -7.58 -18.72 -2.68
C ALA A 32 -6.60 -19.70 -2.03
N TRP A 33 -6.38 -19.54 -0.73
CA TRP A 33 -5.55 -20.40 0.10
C TRP A 33 -6.22 -20.63 1.44
N GLN A 34 -5.97 -21.77 2.06
CA GLN A 34 -6.40 -22.06 3.43
C GLN A 34 -5.30 -22.78 4.21
N SER A 35 -5.29 -22.60 5.53
CA SER A 35 -4.25 -23.12 6.43
C SER A 35 -4.08 -24.63 6.37
N SER A 36 -5.19 -25.35 6.22
CA SER A 36 -5.21 -26.80 6.03
C SER A 36 -6.39 -27.19 5.15
N THR A 37 -6.29 -28.34 4.50
CA THR A 37 -7.32 -28.87 3.60
C THR A 37 -7.71 -30.27 4.05
N PHE A 38 -9.00 -30.49 4.30
CA PHE A 38 -9.49 -31.77 4.81
C PHE A 38 -9.39 -32.91 3.79
N ARG A 39 -9.81 -32.65 2.54
CA ARG A 39 -9.70 -33.58 1.41
C ARG A 39 -9.34 -32.84 0.14
N SER A 40 -8.77 -33.56 -0.83
CA SER A 40 -8.34 -32.98 -2.11
C SER A 40 -9.42 -32.20 -2.87
N TYR A 41 -10.71 -32.50 -2.67
CA TYR A 41 -11.82 -31.82 -3.32
C TYR A 41 -12.40 -30.63 -2.52
N THR A 42 -11.93 -30.39 -1.30
CA THR A 42 -12.42 -29.33 -0.40
C THR A 42 -11.42 -28.17 -0.25
N GLY A 43 -10.68 -27.88 -1.32
CA GLY A 43 -9.68 -26.82 -1.36
C GLY A 43 -10.30 -25.42 -1.20
N ALA A 44 -9.45 -24.44 -0.94
CA ALA A 44 -9.85 -23.05 -0.69
C ALA A 44 -10.59 -22.43 -1.88
N GLU A 45 -10.27 -22.85 -3.10
CA GLU A 45 -10.85 -22.39 -4.36
C GLU A 45 -12.35 -22.64 -4.46
N ARG A 46 -12.88 -23.61 -3.71
CA ARG A 46 -14.32 -23.89 -3.66
C ARG A 46 -15.13 -22.71 -3.16
N ALA A 47 -14.59 -21.93 -2.23
CA ALA A 47 -15.28 -20.78 -1.68
C ALA A 47 -15.31 -19.57 -2.63
N VAL A 48 -14.72 -19.65 -3.82
CA VAL A 48 -14.66 -18.54 -4.79
C VAL A 48 -14.98 -19.01 -6.21
N ASP A 49 -15.58 -20.18 -6.36
CA ASP A 49 -15.89 -20.75 -7.67
C ASP A 49 -17.32 -20.40 -8.15
N GLY A 50 -18.09 -19.67 -7.35
CA GLY A 50 -19.45 -19.24 -7.67
C GLY A 50 -20.46 -20.39 -7.59
N ARG A 51 -20.13 -21.51 -6.95
CA ARG A 51 -20.99 -22.69 -6.85
C ARG A 51 -21.27 -23.06 -5.40
N TYR A 52 -22.43 -22.67 -4.91
CA TYR A 52 -22.88 -22.96 -3.55
C TYR A 52 -24.36 -23.36 -3.50
N THR A 53 -24.88 -23.99 -4.57
CA THR A 53 -26.24 -24.55 -4.58
C THR A 53 -26.36 -25.80 -3.71
N ASN A 54 -25.25 -26.52 -3.52
CA ASN A 54 -25.14 -27.65 -2.59
C ASN A 54 -24.27 -27.25 -1.39
N VAL A 55 -24.91 -26.71 -0.37
CA VAL A 55 -24.28 -26.21 0.87
C VAL A 55 -23.93 -27.31 1.87
N SER A 56 -23.87 -28.57 1.43
CA SER A 56 -23.35 -29.67 2.25
C SER A 56 -21.83 -29.68 2.26
N VAL A 57 -21.25 -29.99 3.43
CA VAL A 57 -19.79 -30.19 3.57
C VAL A 57 -19.27 -31.38 2.75
N TRP A 58 -20.18 -32.25 2.29
CA TRP A 58 -19.91 -33.39 1.42
C TRP A 58 -20.36 -33.14 -0.03
N GLY A 59 -21.02 -32.02 -0.30
CA GLY A 59 -21.58 -31.65 -1.60
C GLY A 59 -20.55 -31.26 -2.65
N GLY A 60 -19.27 -31.15 -2.28
CA GLY A 60 -18.16 -30.84 -3.19
C GLY A 60 -18.09 -29.37 -3.63
N GLN A 61 -18.85 -28.50 -2.97
CA GLN A 61 -18.99 -27.07 -3.26
C GLN A 61 -18.53 -26.16 -2.12
N CYS A 62 -17.85 -26.73 -1.11
CA CYS A 62 -17.39 -25.96 0.03
C CYS A 62 -15.92 -26.21 0.33
N ALA A 63 -15.21 -25.14 0.68
CA ALA A 63 -13.86 -25.17 1.22
C ALA A 63 -13.92 -25.69 2.66
N ARG A 64 -13.10 -26.69 2.96
CA ARG A 64 -13.04 -27.34 4.27
C ARG A 64 -11.61 -27.55 4.75
N SER A 65 -11.31 -27.07 5.96
CA SER A 65 -10.04 -27.30 6.64
C SER A 65 -10.04 -28.55 7.52
N ALA A 66 -8.85 -29.00 7.93
CA ALA A 66 -8.71 -29.95 9.03
C ALA A 66 -8.89 -29.16 10.34
N GLY A 67 -9.77 -29.61 11.24
CA GLY A 67 -10.08 -28.88 12.48
C GLY A 67 -8.85 -28.69 13.36
N GLU A 68 -8.40 -27.45 13.53
CA GLU A 68 -7.14 -27.10 14.19
C GLU A 68 -7.41 -26.08 15.30
N GLN A 69 -6.37 -25.55 15.95
CA GLN A 69 -6.52 -24.46 16.94
C GLN A 69 -6.71 -23.10 16.26
N THR A 70 -6.33 -22.97 14.99
CA THR A 70 -6.57 -21.79 14.17
C THR A 70 -6.97 -22.24 12.77
N ALA A 71 -7.89 -21.53 12.15
CA ALA A 71 -8.26 -21.78 10.77
C ALA A 71 -8.22 -20.46 10.01
N GLU A 72 -7.45 -20.41 8.93
CA GLU A 72 -7.34 -19.24 8.07
C GLU A 72 -7.74 -19.62 6.66
N TRP A 73 -8.53 -18.77 6.01
CA TRP A 73 -8.81 -18.82 4.59
C TRP A 73 -8.59 -17.42 4.02
N ARG A 74 -8.00 -17.30 2.84
CA ARG A 74 -7.79 -16.00 2.19
C ARG A 74 -7.87 -16.07 0.68
N VAL A 75 -8.24 -14.94 0.06
CA VAL A 75 -8.27 -14.76 -1.41
C VAL A 75 -7.39 -13.59 -1.83
N ASP A 76 -6.64 -13.75 -2.93
CA ASP A 76 -5.85 -12.69 -3.57
C ASP A 76 -6.65 -12.00 -4.69
N LEU A 77 -7.01 -10.73 -4.48
CA LEU A 77 -7.77 -9.91 -5.42
C LEU A 77 -6.92 -9.41 -6.62
N ARG A 78 -5.67 -9.86 -6.75
CA ARG A 78 -4.71 -9.55 -7.84
C ARG A 78 -4.24 -8.08 -7.88
N GLY A 79 -4.52 -7.32 -6.84
CA GLY A 79 -4.13 -5.92 -6.66
C GLY A 79 -4.89 -5.33 -5.48
N VAL A 80 -4.51 -4.13 -5.05
CA VAL A 80 -5.31 -3.39 -4.06
C VAL A 80 -6.65 -3.03 -4.72
N LYS A 81 -7.75 -3.27 -4.03
CA LYS A 81 -9.13 -3.00 -4.46
C LYS A 81 -9.86 -2.25 -3.36
N TYR A 82 -10.86 -1.45 -3.74
CA TYR A 82 -11.84 -0.95 -2.77
C TYR A 82 -12.85 -2.06 -2.50
N ILE A 83 -12.96 -2.49 -1.26
CA ILE A 83 -13.94 -3.49 -0.84
C ILE A 83 -15.09 -2.74 -0.19
N HIS A 84 -16.32 -3.01 -0.61
CA HIS A 84 -17.50 -2.46 0.02
C HIS A 84 -18.02 -3.42 1.10
N HIS A 85 -18.21 -4.68 0.72
CA HIS A 85 -18.72 -5.70 1.61
C HIS A 85 -18.26 -7.10 1.22
N VAL A 86 -18.28 -7.99 2.20
CA VAL A 86 -17.96 -9.41 2.06
C VAL A 86 -19.20 -10.22 2.40
N PHE A 87 -19.63 -11.05 1.46
CA PHE A 87 -20.70 -12.00 1.64
C PHE A 87 -20.08 -13.37 1.90
N ILE A 88 -20.57 -14.10 2.91
CA ILE A 88 -20.09 -15.45 3.23
C ILE A 88 -21.29 -16.38 3.36
N GLN A 89 -21.30 -17.42 2.53
CA GLN A 89 -22.20 -18.55 2.60
C GLN A 89 -21.51 -19.69 3.35
N TYR A 90 -22.10 -20.11 4.48
CA TYR A 90 -21.61 -21.23 5.27
C TYR A 90 -22.13 -22.56 4.75
N ALA A 91 -21.40 -23.63 5.08
CA ALA A 91 -21.93 -24.98 4.98
C ALA A 91 -23.00 -25.23 6.06
N THR A 92 -24.12 -25.81 5.64
CA THR A 92 -25.29 -26.08 6.49
C THR A 92 -25.77 -27.52 6.44
N ASP A 93 -25.21 -28.34 5.55
CA ASP A 93 -25.75 -29.67 5.18
C ASP A 93 -27.21 -29.63 4.72
N SER A 94 -27.63 -28.49 4.16
CA SER A 94 -29.00 -28.26 3.71
C SER A 94 -30.05 -28.42 4.83
N GLU A 95 -29.61 -28.33 6.08
CA GLU A 95 -30.47 -28.29 7.25
C GLU A 95 -30.95 -26.86 7.52
N VAL A 96 -32.02 -26.73 8.32
CA VAL A 96 -32.49 -25.44 8.81
C VAL A 96 -31.36 -24.77 9.58
N TRP A 97 -31.15 -23.47 9.34
CA TRP A 97 -30.10 -22.70 10.01
C TRP A 97 -30.64 -22.06 11.29
N ASP A 98 -30.58 -22.83 12.39
CA ASP A 98 -31.00 -22.43 13.72
C ASP A 98 -30.05 -22.98 14.80
N GLU A 99 -30.40 -22.80 16.08
CA GLU A 99 -29.60 -23.27 17.21
C GLU A 99 -29.36 -24.79 17.25
N ASN A 100 -30.17 -25.59 16.56
CA ASN A 100 -30.03 -27.04 16.51
C ASN A 100 -29.08 -27.48 15.41
N ASN A 101 -28.86 -26.65 14.39
CA ASN A 101 -27.88 -26.92 13.35
C ASN A 101 -26.48 -27.11 13.98
N PHE A 102 -25.88 -28.27 13.72
CA PHE A 102 -24.63 -28.65 14.36
C PHE A 102 -23.47 -27.73 13.96
N TYR A 103 -23.49 -27.17 12.74
CA TYR A 103 -22.39 -26.39 12.16
C TYR A 103 -22.28 -24.96 12.68
N THR A 104 -23.34 -24.38 13.27
CA THR A 104 -23.35 -23.01 13.81
C THR A 104 -22.18 -22.71 14.75
N ARG A 105 -21.79 -23.69 15.58
CA ARG A 105 -20.69 -23.60 16.56
C ARG A 105 -19.31 -23.35 15.94
N TYR A 106 -19.12 -23.71 14.67
CA TYR A 106 -17.80 -23.65 14.02
C TYR A 106 -17.43 -22.26 13.53
N PHE A 107 -18.42 -21.40 13.33
CA PHE A 107 -18.22 -20.06 12.79
C PHE A 107 -18.16 -18.99 13.88
N LEU A 108 -18.66 -19.25 15.08
CA LEU A 108 -18.67 -18.26 16.16
C LEU A 108 -17.27 -17.71 16.45
N GLY A 109 -17.16 -16.41 16.70
CA GLY A 109 -15.92 -15.71 17.02
C GLY A 109 -14.97 -15.49 15.84
N PHE A 110 -15.43 -15.73 14.61
CA PHE A 110 -14.62 -15.46 13.42
C PHE A 110 -14.33 -13.97 13.24
N SER A 111 -13.29 -13.68 12.47
CA SER A 111 -12.91 -12.33 12.09
C SER A 111 -12.62 -12.27 10.60
N VAL A 112 -12.86 -11.11 10.01
CA VAL A 112 -12.51 -10.82 8.62
C VAL A 112 -11.52 -9.66 8.60
N TYR A 113 -10.39 -9.87 7.92
CA TYR A 113 -9.33 -8.89 7.78
C TYR A 113 -9.18 -8.49 6.32
N ILE A 114 -8.84 -7.22 6.11
CA ILE A 114 -8.43 -6.67 4.81
C ILE A 114 -6.95 -6.31 4.91
N SER A 115 -6.10 -6.92 4.07
CA SER A 115 -4.65 -6.73 4.12
C SER A 115 -4.06 -6.47 2.73
N ASN A 116 -2.93 -5.76 2.68
CA ASN A 116 -2.13 -5.61 1.46
C ASN A 116 -1.08 -6.74 1.31
N THR A 117 -0.87 -7.52 2.38
CA THR A 117 0.03 -8.67 2.41
C THR A 117 -0.76 -9.94 2.72
N THR A 118 -0.08 -11.10 2.64
CA THR A 118 -0.68 -12.37 3.06
C THR A 118 -0.81 -12.52 4.57
N ASN A 119 -0.27 -11.58 5.36
CA ASN A 119 -0.33 -11.60 6.81
C ASN A 119 -1.51 -10.73 7.28
N LYS A 120 -2.38 -11.31 8.13
CA LYS A 120 -3.54 -10.61 8.68
C LYS A 120 -3.15 -9.50 9.67
N GLU A 121 -2.00 -9.62 10.34
CA GLU A 121 -1.54 -8.63 11.33
C GLU A 121 -1.08 -7.31 10.68
N ASP A 122 -0.77 -7.32 9.38
CA ASP A 122 -0.42 -6.12 8.62
C ASP A 122 -1.67 -5.38 8.12
N GLY A 123 -2.86 -5.98 8.29
CA GLY A 123 -4.13 -5.50 7.76
C GLY A 123 -5.01 -4.82 8.82
N VAL A 124 -6.22 -4.49 8.39
CA VAL A 124 -7.28 -3.95 9.25
C VAL A 124 -8.31 -5.04 9.55
N VAL A 125 -8.79 -5.09 10.79
CA VAL A 125 -9.92 -5.94 11.16
C VAL A 125 -11.20 -5.25 10.68
N CYS A 126 -11.84 -5.77 9.63
CA CYS A 126 -13.09 -5.18 9.15
C CYS A 126 -14.31 -5.73 9.88
N PHE A 127 -14.23 -6.94 10.40
CA PHE A 127 -15.27 -7.53 11.22
C PHE A 127 -14.68 -8.48 12.24
N ARG A 128 -15.29 -8.51 13.43
CA ARG A 128 -15.01 -9.47 14.47
C ARG A 128 -16.30 -9.83 15.17
N ASP A 129 -16.65 -11.12 15.12
CA ASP A 129 -17.76 -11.63 15.90
C ASP A 129 -17.39 -11.67 17.39
N THR A 130 -18.19 -10.99 18.19
CA THR A 130 -18.16 -11.06 19.66
C THR A 130 -19.53 -11.36 20.26
N ASN A 131 -20.58 -11.42 19.43
CA ASN A 131 -21.97 -11.30 19.88
C ASN A 131 -22.87 -12.44 19.40
N TYR A 132 -22.49 -13.14 18.32
CA TYR A 132 -23.32 -14.22 17.82
C TYR A 132 -23.32 -15.41 18.77
N THR A 133 -24.48 -16.06 18.83
CA THR A 133 -24.69 -17.36 19.47
C THR A 133 -25.08 -18.36 18.38
N ARG A 134 -25.21 -19.64 18.75
CA ARG A 134 -25.69 -20.67 17.82
C ARG A 134 -27.06 -20.34 17.22
N ALA A 135 -27.90 -19.60 17.94
CA ALA A 135 -29.23 -19.20 17.49
C ALA A 135 -29.23 -17.94 16.60
N THR A 136 -28.22 -17.07 16.72
CA THR A 136 -28.26 -15.72 16.14
C THR A 136 -27.24 -15.49 15.03
N ILE A 137 -26.26 -16.37 14.85
CA ILE A 137 -25.33 -16.27 13.73
C ILE A 137 -26.10 -16.34 12.40
N PRO A 138 -26.01 -15.35 11.51
CA PRO A 138 -26.75 -15.36 10.24
C PRO A 138 -26.09 -16.28 9.21
N ASN A 139 -26.89 -16.80 8.27
CA ASN A 139 -26.38 -17.47 7.09
C ASN A 139 -27.32 -17.22 5.88
N PRO A 140 -26.83 -16.64 4.78
CA PRO A 140 -25.48 -16.08 4.63
C PRO A 140 -25.27 -14.85 5.52
N VAL A 141 -24.00 -14.51 5.77
CA VAL A 141 -23.64 -13.24 6.44
C VAL A 141 -23.18 -12.22 5.40
N ASN A 142 -23.63 -10.98 5.55
CA ASN A 142 -23.17 -9.84 4.75
C ASN A 142 -22.48 -8.84 5.66
N ILE A 143 -21.20 -8.60 5.42
CA ILE A 143 -20.30 -7.86 6.29
C ILE A 143 -19.83 -6.61 5.56
N ALA A 144 -20.22 -5.43 6.04
CA ALA A 144 -19.67 -4.17 5.53
C ALA A 144 -18.18 -4.09 5.88
N CYS A 145 -17.33 -3.95 4.86
CA CYS A 145 -15.87 -3.86 5.01
C CYS A 145 -15.32 -2.77 4.06
N PRO A 146 -15.68 -1.48 4.24
CA PRO A 146 -15.33 -0.36 3.37
C PRO A 146 -13.84 0.02 3.47
N TYR A 147 -12.97 -0.88 3.03
CA TYR A 147 -11.52 -0.76 3.15
C TYR A 147 -10.82 -1.07 1.84
N HIS A 148 -9.62 -0.54 1.68
CA HIS A 148 -8.75 -0.89 0.57
C HIS A 148 -7.82 -2.03 0.98
N GLY A 149 -7.75 -3.07 0.13
CA GLY A 149 -6.84 -4.18 0.35
C GLY A 149 -6.69 -5.07 -0.85
N ARG A 150 -5.65 -5.90 -0.82
CA ARG A 150 -5.41 -6.94 -1.82
C ARG A 150 -5.93 -8.30 -1.38
N TYR A 151 -5.93 -8.58 -0.09
CA TYR A 151 -6.32 -9.84 0.50
C TYR A 151 -7.53 -9.66 1.41
N VAL A 152 -8.52 -10.53 1.23
CA VAL A 152 -9.59 -10.74 2.22
C VAL A 152 -9.28 -12.03 2.96
N ILE A 153 -9.23 -11.97 4.28
CA ILE A 153 -8.79 -13.07 5.13
C ILE A 153 -9.90 -13.38 6.14
N TYR A 154 -10.50 -14.56 6.04
CA TYR A 154 -11.33 -15.15 7.09
C TYR A 154 -10.43 -15.87 8.08
N TYR A 155 -10.62 -15.61 9.37
CA TYR A 155 -9.80 -16.18 10.42
C TYR A 155 -10.64 -16.58 11.62
N ASN A 156 -10.35 -17.76 12.14
CA ASN A 156 -10.95 -18.27 13.36
C ASN A 156 -9.86 -18.78 14.32
N ASN A 157 -10.02 -18.49 15.62
CA ASN A 157 -9.02 -18.74 16.64
C ASN A 157 -9.61 -19.44 17.87
N ARG A 158 -8.96 -20.52 18.30
CA ARG A 158 -9.24 -21.34 19.48
C ARG A 158 -7.95 -21.68 20.23
N THR A 159 -7.05 -20.72 20.43
CA THR A 159 -5.80 -20.97 21.18
C THR A 159 -5.89 -20.62 22.67
N HIS A 160 -6.94 -19.92 23.09
CA HIS A 160 -7.07 -19.40 24.46
C HIS A 160 -8.40 -19.81 25.12
N PRO A 161 -8.49 -21.03 25.68
CA PRO A 161 -9.67 -21.46 26.44
C PRO A 161 -9.73 -20.76 27.82
N PRO A 162 -10.92 -20.66 28.46
CA PRO A 162 -12.22 -21.18 28.01
C PRO A 162 -12.91 -20.26 26.97
N TYR A 163 -13.69 -20.87 26.07
CA TYR A 163 -14.45 -20.14 25.05
C TYR A 163 -15.86 -19.77 25.54
N PRO A 164 -16.50 -18.74 24.95
CA PRO A 164 -17.91 -18.47 25.19
C PRO A 164 -18.79 -19.68 24.86
N GLU A 165 -19.98 -19.73 25.49
CA GLU A 165 -20.91 -20.84 25.32
C GLU A 165 -21.28 -21.06 23.83
N GLY A 166 -21.33 -22.34 23.43
CA GLY A 166 -21.71 -22.74 22.08
C GLY A 166 -20.57 -22.75 21.06
N TYR A 167 -19.38 -22.26 21.41
CA TYR A 167 -18.20 -22.34 20.55
C TYR A 167 -17.71 -23.79 20.43
N SER A 168 -17.20 -24.16 19.25
CA SER A 168 -16.42 -25.39 19.07
C SER A 168 -15.00 -25.26 19.66
N ASP A 169 -14.46 -26.35 20.18
CA ASP A 169 -13.08 -26.44 20.69
C ASP A 169 -12.01 -26.30 19.60
N ASN A 170 -12.36 -26.64 18.36
CA ASN A 170 -11.51 -26.50 17.19
C ASN A 170 -12.02 -25.38 16.28
N ALA A 171 -11.09 -24.72 15.61
CA ALA A 171 -11.32 -23.78 14.52
C ALA A 171 -11.43 -24.52 13.19
N TRP A 172 -12.41 -24.12 12.37
CA TRP A 172 -12.66 -24.70 11.06
C TRP A 172 -12.89 -23.61 10.02
N ASN A 173 -12.46 -23.87 8.78
CA ASN A 173 -12.98 -23.24 7.59
C ASN A 173 -14.05 -24.18 7.03
N LEU A 174 -15.29 -23.71 6.91
CA LEU A 174 -16.43 -24.44 6.33
C LEU A 174 -17.23 -23.48 5.44
N LEU A 175 -16.56 -22.93 4.43
CA LEU A 175 -17.03 -21.82 3.61
C LEU A 175 -17.49 -22.37 2.25
N CYS A 176 -18.76 -22.21 1.89
CA CYS A 176 -19.25 -22.62 0.58
C CYS A 176 -19.10 -21.53 -0.47
N GLU A 177 -19.26 -20.26 -0.10
CA GLU A 177 -18.91 -19.14 -0.97
C GLU A 177 -18.47 -17.94 -0.13
N VAL A 178 -17.49 -17.20 -0.63
CA VAL A 178 -17.02 -15.92 -0.14
C VAL A 178 -16.98 -14.97 -1.34
N GLU A 179 -17.99 -14.12 -1.43
CA GLU A 179 -18.07 -13.09 -2.47
C GLU A 179 -17.55 -11.77 -1.90
N VAL A 180 -16.64 -11.13 -2.63
CA VAL A 180 -16.04 -9.85 -2.21
C VAL A 180 -16.52 -8.78 -3.17
N TYR A 181 -17.50 -7.99 -2.75
CA TYR A 181 -18.08 -6.96 -3.58
C TYR A 181 -17.33 -5.65 -3.41
N GLY A 182 -16.88 -5.09 -4.53
CA GLY A 182 -16.08 -3.88 -4.53
C GLY A 182 -15.80 -3.36 -5.93
N CYS A 183 -14.80 -2.49 -6.00
CA CYS A 183 -14.34 -1.86 -7.23
C CYS A 183 -12.80 -1.91 -7.31
N ASP A 184 -12.23 -1.49 -8.44
CA ASP A 184 -10.79 -1.21 -8.52
C ASP A 184 -10.36 -0.21 -7.43
N ALA A 185 -9.10 -0.25 -6.96
CA ALA A 185 -8.62 0.63 -5.88
C ALA A 185 -8.89 2.12 -6.10
N TYR A 186 -9.06 2.52 -7.36
CA TYR A 186 -9.15 3.90 -7.81
C TYR A 186 -10.57 4.30 -8.23
N THR A 187 -11.54 3.42 -7.98
CA THR A 187 -12.97 3.67 -8.12
C THR A 187 -13.64 3.40 -6.78
N TYR A 188 -14.48 4.31 -6.29
CA TYR A 188 -15.15 4.16 -5.00
C TYR A 188 -16.53 4.84 -5.02
N GLY A 189 -17.38 4.54 -4.04
CA GLY A 189 -18.79 4.92 -4.03
C GLY A 189 -19.73 3.86 -4.64
N VAL A 190 -21.04 4.08 -4.56
CA VAL A 190 -22.09 3.10 -4.91
C VAL A 190 -22.12 2.70 -6.39
N ASP A 191 -21.54 3.52 -7.25
CA ASP A 191 -21.51 3.34 -8.71
C ASP A 191 -20.11 2.98 -9.25
N CYS A 192 -19.14 2.62 -8.39
CA CYS A 192 -17.75 2.39 -8.78
C CYS A 192 -17.21 3.45 -9.77
N LYS A 193 -17.58 4.72 -9.55
CA LYS A 193 -17.20 5.81 -10.44
C LYS A 193 -15.72 6.15 -10.22
N ARG A 194 -15.04 6.42 -11.32
CA ARG A 194 -13.67 6.93 -11.31
C ARG A 194 -13.70 8.32 -10.70
N TYR A 195 -12.99 8.49 -9.58
CA TYR A 195 -12.82 9.81 -8.99
C TYR A 195 -11.66 10.50 -9.69
N GLU A 196 -11.92 11.61 -10.36
CA GLU A 196 -10.86 12.53 -10.77
C GLU A 196 -10.47 13.34 -9.53
N CYS A 197 -9.28 13.12 -9.00
CA CYS A 197 -8.79 13.93 -7.89
C CYS A 197 -8.56 15.37 -8.35
N GLY A 198 -9.28 16.30 -7.73
CA GLY A 198 -9.10 17.74 -7.93
C GLY A 198 -8.02 18.33 -7.02
N ASN A 199 -7.71 19.62 -7.19
CA ASN A 199 -6.81 20.37 -6.30
C ASN A 199 -5.40 19.78 -6.11
N ASN A 200 -4.79 19.21 -7.17
CA ASN A 200 -3.45 18.61 -7.10
C ASN A 200 -3.32 17.54 -6.00
N THR A 201 -4.29 16.64 -5.95
CA THR A 201 -4.28 15.49 -5.04
C THR A 201 -4.29 14.17 -5.79
N TYR A 202 -3.92 13.09 -5.11
CA TYR A 202 -3.94 11.74 -5.63
C TYR A 202 -4.24 10.72 -4.51
N GLY A 203 -4.33 9.45 -4.91
CA GLY A 203 -4.47 8.34 -3.99
C GLY A 203 -5.90 8.14 -3.51
N VAL A 204 -6.05 7.28 -2.51
CA VAL A 204 -7.35 6.92 -1.94
C VAL A 204 -8.01 8.16 -1.34
N GLU A 205 -9.27 8.41 -1.70
CA GLU A 205 -10.05 9.57 -1.27
C GLU A 205 -9.39 10.93 -1.59
N CYS A 206 -8.40 10.96 -2.50
CA CYS A 206 -7.69 12.19 -2.89
C CYS A 206 -7.08 12.94 -1.70
N LYS A 207 -6.55 12.19 -0.72
CA LYS A 207 -5.93 12.75 0.49
C LYS A 207 -4.45 13.09 0.33
N GLU A 208 -3.78 12.47 -0.64
CA GLU A 208 -2.35 12.71 -0.87
C GLU A 208 -2.17 13.93 -1.76
N LEU A 209 -1.16 14.76 -1.46
CA LEU A 209 -0.82 15.92 -2.28
C LEU A 209 0.18 15.54 -3.36
N CYS A 210 -0.06 15.96 -4.60
CA CYS A 210 0.91 15.89 -5.69
C CYS A 210 2.20 16.65 -5.33
N GLY A 211 3.34 16.18 -5.86
CA GLY A 211 4.57 16.96 -5.85
C GLY A 211 4.60 18.01 -6.97
N ASN A 212 5.79 18.56 -7.20
CA ASN A 212 6.02 19.63 -8.18
C ASN A 212 6.31 19.04 -9.57
N CYS A 213 5.26 18.56 -10.24
CA CYS A 213 5.38 18.05 -11.59
C CYS A 213 5.63 19.18 -12.59
N SER A 214 6.40 18.88 -13.65
CA SER A 214 6.75 19.81 -14.71
C SER A 214 5.56 20.62 -15.24
N ASN A 215 5.75 21.94 -15.35
CA ASN A 215 4.77 22.89 -15.92
C ASN A 215 3.44 22.98 -15.15
N GLY A 216 3.42 22.57 -13.88
CA GLY A 216 2.20 22.58 -13.06
C GLY A 216 1.14 21.58 -13.52
N GLU A 217 1.52 20.58 -14.32
CA GLU A 217 0.64 19.47 -14.69
C GLU A 217 0.21 18.69 -13.43
N PRO A 218 -1.05 18.23 -13.36
CA PRO A 218 -1.48 17.39 -12.25
C PRO A 218 -0.72 16.06 -12.28
N CYS A 219 -0.31 15.61 -11.10
CA CYS A 219 0.25 14.27 -10.98
C CYS A 219 -0.80 13.21 -11.32
N HIS A 220 -0.34 11.99 -11.56
CA HIS A 220 -1.24 10.88 -11.81
C HIS A 220 -2.10 10.62 -10.56
N HIS A 221 -3.40 10.89 -10.67
CA HIS A 221 -4.43 10.78 -9.60
C HIS A 221 -4.44 9.48 -8.78
N VAL A 222 -3.78 8.42 -9.25
CA VAL A 222 -3.70 7.12 -8.59
C VAL A 222 -2.48 6.98 -7.69
N ASP A 223 -1.28 7.20 -8.24
CA ASP A 223 0.00 6.87 -7.58
C ASP A 223 0.88 8.10 -7.33
N GLY A 224 0.42 9.27 -7.79
CA GLY A 224 1.10 10.54 -7.58
C GLY A 224 2.29 10.77 -8.51
N THR A 225 2.49 9.91 -9.52
CA THR A 225 3.63 10.01 -10.42
C THR A 225 3.52 11.20 -11.35
N CYS A 226 4.64 11.84 -11.67
CA CYS A 226 4.70 12.94 -12.64
C CYS A 226 5.09 12.40 -14.02
N PRO A 227 4.15 12.27 -14.97
CA PRO A 227 4.41 11.60 -16.25
C PRO A 227 5.44 12.32 -17.14
N HIS A 228 5.68 13.60 -16.87
CA HIS A 228 6.59 14.46 -17.63
C HIS A 228 7.76 14.99 -16.77
N GLY A 229 8.10 14.28 -15.69
CA GLY A 229 9.20 14.64 -14.80
C GLY A 229 8.86 15.78 -13.84
N CYS A 230 9.91 16.34 -13.24
CA CYS A 230 9.80 17.34 -12.18
C CYS A 230 10.15 18.75 -12.64
N ASP A 231 9.57 19.74 -11.95
CA ASP A 231 10.03 21.12 -12.05
C ASP A 231 11.50 21.23 -11.60
N ALA A 232 12.20 22.22 -12.15
CA ALA A 232 13.59 22.52 -11.81
C ALA A 232 13.79 22.67 -10.29
N GLY A 233 14.73 21.92 -9.74
CA GLY A 233 15.02 21.92 -8.30
C GLY A 233 14.30 20.82 -7.51
N MET A 234 13.52 19.96 -8.17
CA MET A 234 12.84 18.83 -7.56
C MET A 234 13.23 17.52 -8.25
N TYR A 235 13.15 16.40 -7.53
CA TYR A 235 13.43 15.08 -8.09
C TYR A 235 12.57 13.97 -7.47
N GLY A 236 12.67 12.78 -8.07
CA GLY A 236 11.95 11.57 -7.69
C GLY A 236 10.68 11.37 -8.51
N VAL A 237 10.17 10.14 -8.55
CA VAL A 237 9.02 9.78 -9.41
C VAL A 237 7.72 10.55 -9.12
N THR A 238 7.59 11.10 -7.91
CA THR A 238 6.47 11.97 -7.48
C THR A 238 6.86 13.43 -7.31
N CYS A 239 8.12 13.80 -7.61
CA CYS A 239 8.64 15.17 -7.53
C CYS A 239 8.43 15.85 -6.17
N LYS A 240 8.62 15.09 -5.08
CA LYS A 240 8.51 15.55 -3.69
C LYS A 240 9.85 15.86 -3.04
N GLU A 241 10.95 15.36 -3.61
CA GLU A 241 12.29 15.58 -3.07
C GLU A 241 12.92 16.83 -3.68
N SER A 242 13.72 17.56 -2.91
CA SER A 242 14.38 18.80 -3.35
C SER A 242 15.83 18.54 -3.74
N CYS A 243 16.28 19.06 -4.88
CA CYS A 243 17.67 19.02 -5.31
C CYS A 243 18.60 19.64 -4.24
N GLY A 244 19.79 19.04 -4.05
CA GLY A 244 20.85 19.66 -3.26
C GLY A 244 21.62 20.73 -4.04
N ASN A 245 22.78 21.13 -3.51
CA ASN A 245 23.54 22.27 -4.03
C ASN A 245 24.48 21.82 -5.16
N CYS A 246 23.94 21.70 -6.38
CA CYS A 246 24.76 21.48 -7.56
C CYS A 246 25.62 22.71 -7.88
N SER A 247 26.83 22.47 -8.40
CA SER A 247 27.75 23.54 -8.81
C SER A 247 27.12 24.45 -9.87
N ASN A 248 27.50 25.73 -9.90
CA ASN A 248 27.09 26.70 -10.93
C ASN A 248 25.57 26.93 -11.08
N GLY A 249 24.76 26.51 -10.10
CA GLY A 249 23.30 26.62 -10.18
C GLY A 249 22.66 25.65 -11.17
N ASP A 250 23.38 24.59 -11.57
CA ASP A 250 22.83 23.53 -12.42
C ASP A 250 21.62 22.85 -11.74
N THR A 251 20.64 22.44 -12.53
CA THR A 251 19.54 21.61 -12.04
C THR A 251 20.00 20.16 -11.87
N CYS A 252 19.59 19.54 -10.76
CA CYS A 252 19.86 18.12 -10.56
C CYS A 252 19.01 17.24 -11.51
N ASN A 253 19.39 15.97 -11.64
CA ASN A 253 18.60 14.98 -12.35
C ASN A 253 17.25 14.78 -11.65
N ASP A 254 16.16 14.92 -12.40
CA ASP A 254 14.79 14.86 -11.89
C ASP A 254 14.34 13.45 -11.46
N VAL A 255 15.05 12.39 -11.86
CA VAL A 255 14.74 11.02 -11.46
C VAL A 255 15.43 10.66 -10.13
N ASP A 256 16.71 10.95 -10.01
CA ASP A 256 17.54 10.42 -8.91
C ASP A 256 18.27 11.48 -8.05
N GLY A 257 18.05 12.76 -8.34
CA GLY A 257 18.58 13.89 -7.59
C GLY A 257 20.06 14.18 -7.82
N SER A 258 20.73 13.45 -8.71
CA SER A 258 22.18 13.61 -8.91
C SER A 258 22.55 14.91 -9.60
N CYS A 259 23.66 15.53 -9.17
CA CYS A 259 24.21 16.69 -9.86
C CYS A 259 25.07 16.26 -11.06
N PRO A 260 24.87 16.83 -12.26
CA PRO A 260 25.48 16.35 -13.49
C PRO A 260 27.01 16.53 -13.56
N TYR A 261 27.57 17.50 -12.84
CA TYR A 261 29.00 17.82 -12.87
C TYR A 261 29.67 17.67 -11.51
N ALA A 262 29.30 18.52 -10.55
CA ALA A 262 29.90 18.56 -9.23
C ALA A 262 28.94 19.16 -8.20
N CYS A 263 29.28 18.99 -6.92
CA CYS A 263 28.63 19.69 -5.83
C CYS A 263 29.28 21.05 -5.62
N ASP A 264 28.48 22.02 -5.16
CA ASP A 264 28.98 23.33 -4.81
C ASP A 264 29.98 23.27 -3.64
N VAL A 265 30.62 24.40 -3.36
CA VAL A 265 31.65 24.50 -2.34
C VAL A 265 31.09 24.07 -0.98
N GLY A 266 31.80 23.16 -0.31
CA GLY A 266 31.46 22.74 1.04
C GLY A 266 30.47 21.58 1.12
N VAL A 267 29.85 21.15 0.03
CA VAL A 267 28.97 19.97 0.00
C VAL A 267 29.55 18.84 -0.85
N TYR A 268 29.11 17.61 -0.59
CA TYR A 268 29.44 16.42 -1.38
C TYR A 268 28.26 15.43 -1.38
N GLY A 269 28.50 14.23 -1.93
CA GLY A 269 27.48 13.20 -2.10
C GLY A 269 26.93 13.18 -3.52
N LYS A 270 26.09 12.17 -3.83
CA LYS A 270 25.46 12.06 -5.14
C LYS A 270 24.50 13.24 -5.41
N THR A 271 23.78 13.63 -4.36
CA THR A 271 22.70 14.63 -4.32
C THR A 271 23.18 16.00 -3.82
N CYS A 272 24.45 16.14 -3.41
CA CYS A 272 25.05 17.40 -2.96
C CYS A 272 24.32 18.07 -1.78
N ASP A 273 23.74 17.26 -0.91
CA ASP A 273 23.03 17.60 0.32
C ASP A 273 23.86 17.31 1.58
N GLU A 274 24.98 16.59 1.45
CA GLU A 274 25.87 16.28 2.57
C GLU A 274 26.94 17.35 2.77
N ALA A 275 27.20 17.72 4.03
CA ALA A 275 28.27 18.63 4.39
C ALA A 275 29.65 17.96 4.33
N CYS A 276 30.70 18.66 3.85
CA CYS A 276 32.06 18.10 3.86
C CYS A 276 32.43 17.49 5.21
N GLN A 277 32.96 16.28 5.14
CA GLN A 277 33.58 15.62 6.29
C GLN A 277 34.73 16.47 6.84
N SER A 278 34.93 16.42 8.15
CA SER A 278 36.03 17.10 8.84
C SER A 278 37.36 16.78 8.16
N GLY A 279 38.14 17.81 7.84
CA GLY A 279 39.41 17.65 7.14
C GLY A 279 39.33 17.83 5.62
N ARG A 280 38.15 18.10 5.05
CA ARG A 280 37.96 18.38 3.62
C ARG A 280 37.24 19.70 3.37
N TYR A 281 37.51 20.31 2.22
CA TYR A 281 36.88 21.57 1.79
C TYR A 281 36.80 21.71 0.26
N GLY A 282 36.12 22.76 -0.20
CA GLY A 282 36.03 23.12 -1.61
C GLY A 282 34.91 22.41 -2.37
N ILE A 283 34.93 22.54 -3.71
CA ILE A 283 33.99 21.88 -4.63
C ILE A 283 34.06 20.36 -4.44
N SER A 284 32.89 19.74 -4.23
CA SER A 284 32.75 18.30 -3.94
C SER A 284 33.68 17.78 -2.82
N CYS A 285 34.10 18.64 -1.90
CA CYS A 285 35.02 18.31 -0.81
C CYS A 285 36.32 17.62 -1.26
N THR A 286 36.79 17.96 -2.46
CA THR A 286 37.95 17.33 -3.10
C THR A 286 39.28 17.76 -2.52
N LYS A 287 39.34 18.91 -1.83
CA LYS A 287 40.56 19.45 -1.23
C LYS A 287 40.69 19.01 0.23
N ALA A 288 41.90 18.62 0.64
CA ALA A 288 42.21 18.31 2.03
C ALA A 288 42.63 19.58 2.78
N CYS A 289 42.18 19.74 4.03
CA CYS A 289 42.68 20.76 4.94
C CYS A 289 44.21 20.66 5.09
N GLY A 290 44.87 21.78 5.40
CA GLY A 290 46.29 21.76 5.74
C GLY A 290 46.56 20.79 6.90
N GLN A 291 47.61 19.98 6.80
CA GLN A 291 47.96 18.97 7.82
C GLN A 291 48.21 19.55 9.21
N ASN A 292 48.47 20.86 9.29
CA ASN A 292 48.73 21.59 10.52
C ASN A 292 47.50 22.35 11.04
N CYS A 293 46.34 22.26 10.38
CA CYS A 293 45.09 22.81 10.90
C CYS A 293 44.53 21.91 12.01
N ARG A 294 44.03 22.50 13.10
CA ARG A 294 43.18 21.77 14.07
C ARG A 294 41.78 21.45 13.51
N GLY A 295 41.35 22.21 12.52
CA GLY A 295 40.14 22.03 11.73
C GLY A 295 40.06 23.19 10.73
N CYS A 296 39.49 22.95 9.55
CA CYS A 296 39.35 23.99 8.53
C CYS A 296 37.91 24.18 8.07
N ASN A 297 37.61 25.39 7.61
CA ASN A 297 36.31 25.75 7.06
C ASN A 297 36.05 24.95 5.77
N ARG A 298 34.91 24.25 5.72
CA ARG A 298 34.51 23.42 4.58
C ARG A 298 34.36 24.17 3.26
N PHE A 299 34.15 25.49 3.29
CA PHE A 299 33.99 26.31 2.10
C PHE A 299 35.35 26.78 1.56
N ASN A 300 36.13 27.49 2.38
CA ASN A 300 37.33 28.19 1.92
C ASN A 300 38.66 27.56 2.36
N GLY A 301 38.63 26.54 3.23
CA GLY A 301 39.81 25.82 3.71
C GLY A 301 40.63 26.53 4.79
N VAL A 302 40.18 27.69 5.29
CA VAL A 302 40.88 28.44 6.35
C VAL A 302 40.88 27.66 7.66
N CYS A 303 42.02 27.60 8.36
CA CYS A 303 42.13 26.89 9.64
C CYS A 303 41.46 27.68 10.79
N GLU A 304 40.13 27.68 10.87
CA GLU A 304 39.35 28.48 11.83
C GLU A 304 39.61 28.10 13.29
N PHE A 305 40.00 26.85 13.56
CA PHE A 305 40.31 26.37 14.92
C PHE A 305 41.79 26.56 15.31
N GLY A 306 42.55 27.32 14.50
CA GLY A 306 43.97 27.59 14.71
C GLY A 306 44.88 26.43 14.32
N CYS A 307 46.18 26.64 14.55
CA CYS A 307 47.24 25.74 14.11
C CYS A 307 47.68 24.75 15.19
N HIS A 308 48.21 23.61 14.76
CA HIS A 308 49.01 22.75 15.61
C HIS A 308 50.28 23.48 16.10
N PRO A 309 50.84 23.12 17.27
CA PRO A 309 52.01 23.78 17.83
C PRO A 309 53.18 23.86 16.84
N GLY A 310 53.84 25.01 16.78
CA GLY A 310 54.94 25.26 15.85
C GLY A 310 54.51 25.70 14.44
N TRP A 311 53.22 25.97 14.21
CA TRP A 311 52.70 26.45 12.93
C TRP A 311 51.89 27.75 13.08
N THR A 312 51.88 28.55 12.02
CA THR A 312 51.18 29.84 11.91
C THR A 312 50.81 30.12 10.45
N GLY A 313 50.03 31.18 10.20
CA GLY A 313 49.43 31.48 8.89
C GLY A 313 47.95 31.08 8.81
N THR A 314 47.24 31.57 7.80
CA THR A 314 45.79 31.34 7.63
C THR A 314 45.45 29.89 7.29
N PHE A 315 46.38 29.17 6.67
CA PHE A 315 46.29 27.75 6.32
C PHE A 315 47.30 26.91 7.10
N CYS A 316 47.90 27.47 8.16
CA CYS A 316 48.96 26.85 8.96
C CYS A 316 50.15 26.35 8.12
N GLU A 317 50.50 27.13 7.10
CA GLU A 317 51.52 26.82 6.10
C GLU A 317 52.94 27.25 6.49
N LYS A 318 53.08 28.07 7.54
CA LYS A 318 54.37 28.61 8.00
C LYS A 318 54.77 27.99 9.33
N ARG A 319 56.06 27.66 9.49
CA ARG A 319 56.60 27.31 10.81
C ARG A 319 56.68 28.56 11.69
N SER A 320 56.25 28.43 12.94
CA SER A 320 56.39 29.47 13.95
C SER A 320 57.76 29.35 14.61
N ASN A 321 58.54 30.44 14.57
CA ASN A 321 59.84 30.53 15.25
C ASN A 321 59.71 30.91 16.74
N TYR A 322 58.50 30.99 17.28
CA TYR A 322 58.29 31.19 18.71
C TYR A 322 58.61 29.89 19.44
N VAL A 323 59.86 29.78 19.90
CA VAL A 323 60.28 28.81 20.91
C VAL A 323 59.46 29.08 22.16
N PHE A 324 58.55 28.16 22.51
CA PHE A 324 58.00 28.12 23.86
C PHE A 324 59.17 27.81 24.80
N ARG A 325 59.81 28.85 25.34
CA ARG A 325 60.61 28.70 26.55
C ARG A 325 59.62 28.32 27.64
N TYR A 326 59.56 27.03 27.96
CA TYR A 326 59.02 26.59 29.24
C TYR A 326 59.85 27.29 30.31
N VAL A 327 59.25 28.27 30.99
CA VAL A 327 59.76 28.73 32.28
C VAL A 327 59.30 27.64 33.24
N MET A 328 60.26 26.77 33.64
CA MET A 328 60.11 25.90 34.81
C MET A 328 59.92 26.75 36.07
#